data_AF-A0A9Q0HCP9-F1
#
_entry.id   AF-A0A9Q0HCP9-F1
#
_cell.length_a   1.000
_cell.length_b   1.000
_cell.length_c   1.000
_cell.angle_alpha   90.00
_cell.angle_beta   90.00
_cell.angle_gamma   90.00
#
_symmetry.space_group_name_H-M   'P 1'
#
loop_
_entity.id
_entity.type
_entity.pdbx_description
1 polymer ?
#
loop_
_entity_poly.entity_id
_entity_poly.type
_entity_poly.pdbx_seq_one_letter_code
_entity_poly.pdbx_strand_id
1 'polypeptide(L)'
;MLHCLKLGETSIISEPREREREREREMLYIIGLGLGDERDITLRGLEAVKKCDTLYMEAYTSLLSFGLSSDGLSTLEKLYGRPVILADREMVEERADDILAEAGRSNVAFLVVGDPFGATTHSDLVVRAKKLGVEVEIIHNASIINAIGVCGLQLYRYGETVSIPFFTETWRPDSFYEKIQRNRVLGLHTLCLLDIRVKEPSLESLCRGKKQYEPPRYMAINVAIEQLLEVEKQRGESAYNEDTTCVGFARLGSESQMVVSGPMKEILKLNEDACSWAQLDMKFVIVSMTRNED
;
A
#
# COMPACT_ATOMS: atom_id res chain seq x y z
N MET A 1 20.18 -33.49 -73.30
CA MET A 1 21.43 -34.26 -73.21
C MET A 1 22.06 -33.92 -71.87
N LEU A 2 22.22 -34.97 -71.06
CA LEU A 2 22.75 -34.97 -69.70
C LEU A 2 24.11 -34.27 -69.64
N HIS A 3 24.37 -33.45 -68.62
CA HIS A 3 25.72 -33.36 -68.05
C HIS A 3 25.65 -32.93 -66.59
N CYS A 4 25.74 -33.93 -65.70
CA CYS A 4 26.20 -33.77 -64.32
C CYS A 4 27.61 -33.19 -64.30
N LEU A 5 27.93 -32.35 -63.30
CA LEU A 5 29.25 -32.30 -62.67
C LEU A 5 29.20 -31.58 -61.30
N LYS A 6 29.34 -32.40 -60.26
CA LYS A 6 30.05 -32.21 -58.97
C LYS A 6 29.74 -31.00 -58.07
N LEU A 7 28.96 -31.32 -57.03
CA LEU A 7 29.24 -31.14 -55.59
C LEU A 7 30.48 -30.28 -55.24
N GLY A 8 30.21 -29.12 -54.65
CA GLY A 8 31.11 -28.42 -53.74
C GLY A 8 30.40 -28.25 -52.41
N GLU A 9 30.80 -29.05 -51.42
CA GLU A 9 30.42 -28.87 -50.02
C GLU A 9 30.95 -27.51 -49.55
N THR A 10 30.04 -26.57 -49.30
CA THR A 10 30.34 -25.44 -48.41
C THR A 10 29.45 -25.60 -47.22
N SER A 11 30.00 -26.31 -46.23
CA SER A 11 29.53 -26.33 -44.86
C SER A 11 29.56 -24.89 -44.35
N ILE A 12 28.47 -24.15 -44.52
CA ILE A 12 28.20 -23.01 -43.65
C ILE A 12 27.88 -23.65 -42.32
N ILE A 13 28.93 -23.87 -41.53
CA ILE A 13 28.83 -24.11 -40.10
C ILE A 13 28.13 -22.86 -39.58
N SER A 14 26.81 -22.97 -39.38
CA SER A 14 26.11 -22.04 -38.53
C SER A 14 26.81 -22.11 -37.19
N GLU A 15 27.53 -21.04 -36.85
CA GLU A 15 28.03 -20.85 -35.50
C GLU A 15 26.88 -21.20 -34.55
N PRO A 16 27.10 -22.08 -33.56
CA PRO A 16 26.10 -22.24 -32.53
C PRO A 16 25.97 -20.86 -31.93
N ARG A 17 24.79 -20.22 -32.07
CA ARG A 17 24.39 -19.09 -31.23
C ARG A 17 24.79 -19.51 -29.84
N GLU A 18 25.87 -18.90 -29.35
CA GLU A 18 26.38 -19.18 -28.04
C GLU A 18 25.17 -19.10 -27.13
N ARG A 19 24.94 -20.21 -26.44
CA ARG A 19 23.99 -20.29 -25.35
C ARG A 19 24.17 -18.98 -24.58
N GLU A 20 23.20 -18.08 -24.71
CA GLU A 20 22.94 -17.11 -23.67
C GLU A 20 22.79 -18.00 -22.45
N ARG A 21 23.88 -18.10 -21.68
CA ARG A 21 23.79 -18.52 -20.31
C ARG A 21 22.65 -17.66 -19.80
N GLU A 22 21.62 -18.27 -19.25
CA GLU A 22 20.72 -17.63 -18.31
C GLU A 22 21.61 -17.07 -17.19
N ARG A 23 22.28 -15.94 -17.46
CA ARG A 23 22.58 -14.98 -16.42
C ARG A 23 21.18 -14.52 -16.08
N GLU A 24 20.69 -15.00 -14.95
CA GLU A 24 19.57 -14.36 -14.26
C GLU A 24 19.86 -12.86 -14.35
N ARG A 25 19.09 -12.16 -15.18
CA ARG A 25 19.24 -10.71 -15.28
C ARG A 25 18.90 -10.18 -13.90
N GLU A 26 19.78 -9.35 -13.39
CA GLU A 26 19.58 -8.67 -12.12
C GLU A 26 18.26 -7.90 -12.19
N MET A 27 17.42 -8.08 -11.18
CA MET A 27 16.00 -7.75 -11.25
C MET A 27 15.51 -7.09 -9.97
N LEU A 28 14.63 -6.11 -10.13
CA LEU A 28 13.84 -5.56 -9.03
C LEU A 28 12.54 -6.36 -8.88
N TYR A 29 12.37 -7.05 -7.77
CA TYR A 29 11.11 -7.65 -7.38
C TYR A 29 10.33 -6.67 -6.50
N ILE A 30 9.12 -6.30 -6.88
CA ILE A 30 8.21 -5.53 -6.01
C ILE A 30 7.15 -6.49 -5.49
N ILE A 31 7.18 -6.75 -4.18
CA ILE A 31 6.46 -7.87 -3.56
C ILE A 31 5.47 -7.36 -2.52
N GLY A 32 4.19 -7.65 -2.73
CA GLY A 32 3.15 -7.43 -1.75
C GLY A 32 3.25 -8.42 -0.59
N LEU A 33 3.22 -7.91 0.64
CA LEU A 33 3.27 -8.72 1.87
C LEU A 33 1.89 -9.14 2.37
N GLY A 34 0.81 -8.56 1.84
CA GLY A 34 -0.54 -8.78 2.37
C GLY A 34 -0.82 -7.91 3.60
N LEU A 35 -1.88 -8.22 4.34
CA LEU A 35 -2.49 -7.26 5.29
C LEU A 35 -2.32 -7.64 6.77
N GLY A 36 -2.18 -8.92 7.06
CA GLY A 36 -2.05 -9.47 8.41
C GLY A 36 -0.59 -9.54 8.86
N ASP A 37 0.00 -10.73 8.78
CA ASP A 37 1.34 -11.03 9.32
C ASP A 37 2.32 -11.54 8.26
N GLU A 38 3.54 -11.92 8.66
CA GLU A 38 4.61 -12.35 7.77
C GLU A 38 4.25 -13.53 6.85
N ARG A 39 3.15 -14.24 7.14
CA ARG A 39 2.68 -15.43 6.43
C ARG A 39 1.67 -15.10 5.34
N ASP A 40 1.16 -13.88 5.30
CA ASP A 40 0.29 -13.42 4.21
C ASP A 40 1.05 -13.23 2.90
N ILE A 41 2.39 -13.20 2.94
CA ILE A 41 3.19 -13.23 1.72
C ILE A 41 2.84 -14.47 0.89
N THR A 42 2.62 -14.27 -0.41
CA THR A 42 2.36 -15.40 -1.30
C THR A 42 3.57 -16.35 -1.35
N LEU A 43 3.35 -17.63 -1.64
CA LEU A 43 4.44 -18.58 -1.85
C LEU A 43 5.42 -18.09 -2.92
N ARG A 44 4.91 -17.47 -3.99
CA ARG A 44 5.73 -16.84 -5.05
C ARG A 44 6.58 -15.69 -4.50
N GLY A 45 6.00 -14.84 -3.65
CA GLY A 45 6.72 -13.75 -2.99
C GLY A 45 7.85 -14.28 -2.11
N LEU A 46 7.58 -15.30 -1.31
CA LEU A 46 8.60 -15.92 -0.44
C LEU A 46 9.72 -16.58 -1.25
N GLU A 47 9.41 -17.23 -2.37
CA GLU A 47 10.40 -17.78 -3.29
C GLU A 47 11.28 -16.69 -3.92
N ALA A 48 10.69 -15.57 -4.34
CA ALA A 48 11.42 -14.42 -4.88
C ALA A 48 12.34 -13.78 -3.84
N VAL A 49 11.86 -13.58 -2.61
CA VAL A 49 12.66 -13.07 -1.48
C VAL A 49 13.93 -13.91 -1.28
N LYS A 50 13.82 -15.24 -1.36
CA LYS A 50 14.98 -16.14 -1.17
C LYS A 50 16.04 -16.00 -2.26
N LYS A 51 15.64 -15.62 -3.47
CA LYS A 51 16.52 -15.37 -4.64
C LYS A 51 17.20 -14.00 -4.60
N CYS A 52 16.63 -13.04 -3.88
CA CYS A 52 17.15 -11.68 -3.81
C CYS A 52 18.34 -11.57 -2.88
N ASP A 53 19.35 -10.81 -3.29
CA ASP A 53 20.54 -10.50 -2.51
C ASP A 53 20.23 -9.50 -1.40
N THR A 54 19.42 -8.49 -1.73
CA THR A 54 19.06 -7.39 -0.85
C THR A 54 17.55 -7.25 -0.73
N LEU A 55 17.08 -7.06 0.50
CA LEU A 55 15.67 -6.88 0.82
C LEU A 55 15.46 -5.47 1.39
N TYR A 56 14.71 -4.64 0.68
CA TYR A 56 14.20 -3.37 1.18
C TYR A 56 12.75 -3.54 1.60
N MET A 57 12.35 -2.89 2.70
CA MET A 57 10.96 -2.84 3.13
C MET A 57 10.53 -1.40 3.35
N GLU A 58 9.41 -1.02 2.74
CA GLU A 58 8.83 0.30 2.92
C GLU A 58 8.37 0.50 4.37
N ALA A 59 8.92 1.53 5.02
CA ALA A 59 8.73 1.76 6.44
C ALA A 59 7.53 2.66 6.81
N TYR A 60 7.01 3.45 5.88
CA TYR A 60 6.13 4.58 6.20
C TYR A 60 4.67 4.37 5.81
N THR A 61 4.36 3.35 5.00
CA THR A 61 2.98 3.10 4.56
C THR A 61 2.18 2.29 5.56
N SER A 62 2.77 1.34 6.32
CA SER A 62 2.00 0.49 7.27
C SER A 62 2.82 -0.42 8.21
N LEU A 63 4.08 -0.08 8.57
CA LEU A 63 4.90 -0.98 9.42
C LEU A 63 4.19 -1.49 10.68
N LEU A 64 3.46 -0.62 11.39
CA LEU A 64 2.83 -1.01 12.65
C LEU A 64 1.61 -1.93 12.47
N SER A 65 0.94 -1.86 11.31
CA SER A 65 -0.25 -2.67 11.01
C SER A 65 0.10 -4.11 10.63
N PHE A 66 1.33 -4.37 10.22
CA PHE A 66 1.86 -5.72 10.01
C PHE A 66 2.32 -6.39 11.33
N GLY A 67 1.78 -5.92 12.46
CA GLY A 67 2.13 -6.42 13.79
C GLY A 67 3.59 -6.22 14.19
N LEU A 68 4.31 -5.30 13.52
CA LEU A 68 5.72 -5.06 13.80
C LEU A 68 5.89 -4.25 15.09
N SER A 69 5.73 -4.93 16.21
CA SER A 69 6.48 -4.61 17.43
C SER A 69 8.00 -4.66 17.11
N SER A 70 8.85 -4.30 18.07
CA SER A 70 10.30 -4.56 17.95
C SER A 70 10.63 -6.00 17.52
N ASP A 71 9.73 -6.96 17.77
CA ASP A 71 9.91 -8.37 17.44
C ASP A 71 9.45 -8.72 16.02
N GLY A 72 8.61 -7.91 15.38
CA GLY A 72 8.06 -8.26 14.07
C GLY A 72 9.07 -8.20 12.93
N LEU A 73 9.97 -7.20 12.92
CA LEU A 73 11.04 -7.16 11.91
C LEU A 73 11.95 -8.40 12.06
N SER A 74 12.26 -8.78 13.30
CA SER A 74 13.04 -9.99 13.55
C SER A 74 12.31 -11.29 13.17
N THR A 75 10.97 -11.32 13.27
CA THR A 75 10.15 -12.45 12.80
C THR A 75 10.17 -12.55 11.29
N LEU A 76 10.05 -11.42 10.59
CA LEU A 76 10.16 -11.30 9.14
C LEU A 76 11.53 -11.79 8.64
N GLU A 77 12.61 -11.25 9.22
CA GLU A 77 13.99 -11.63 8.90
C GLU A 77 14.26 -13.11 9.17
N LYS A 78 13.67 -13.66 10.24
CA LYS A 78 13.77 -15.09 10.57
C LYS A 78 13.04 -15.97 9.54
N LEU A 79 11.86 -15.57 9.08
CA LEU A 79 11.13 -16.28 8.04
C LEU A 79 11.87 -16.25 6.70
N TYR A 80 12.45 -15.10 6.36
CA TYR A 80 13.15 -14.87 5.09
C TYR A 80 14.59 -15.40 5.10
N GLY A 81 15.17 -15.59 6.29
CA GLY A 81 16.55 -16.03 6.47
C GLY A 81 17.58 -14.97 6.06
N ARG A 82 17.16 -13.70 5.98
CA ARG A 82 17.97 -12.56 5.51
C ARG A 82 17.59 -11.28 6.25
N PRO A 83 18.54 -10.35 6.44
CA PRO A 83 18.26 -9.05 7.02
C PRO A 83 17.41 -8.20 6.07
N VAL A 84 16.59 -7.32 6.64
CA VAL A 84 15.70 -6.43 5.89
C VAL A 84 16.08 -4.98 6.15
N ILE A 85 16.32 -4.23 5.07
CA ILE A 85 16.67 -2.81 5.11
C ILE A 85 15.38 -1.98 5.09
N LEU A 86 15.12 -1.25 6.18
CA LEU A 86 13.97 -0.34 6.22
C LEU A 86 14.21 0.89 5.34
N ALA A 87 13.38 1.06 4.32
CA ALA A 87 13.35 2.21 3.43
C ALA A 87 12.31 3.23 3.92
N ASP A 88 12.79 4.40 4.37
CA ASP A 88 11.92 5.51 4.75
C ASP A 88 11.40 6.28 3.52
N ARG A 89 10.49 7.25 3.76
CA ARG A 89 9.87 8.02 2.68
C ARG A 89 10.91 8.75 1.83
N GLU A 90 11.93 9.33 2.45
CA GLU A 90 13.04 10.00 1.77
C GLU A 90 13.80 9.02 0.86
N MET A 91 14.07 7.79 1.34
CA MET A 91 14.68 6.75 0.50
C MET A 91 13.81 6.36 -0.70
N VAL A 92 12.51 6.15 -0.51
CA VAL A 92 11.65 5.63 -1.58
C VAL A 92 11.23 6.71 -2.57
N GLU A 93 10.94 7.93 -2.11
CA GLU A 93 10.44 9.00 -2.98
C GLU A 93 11.60 9.81 -3.59
N GLU A 94 12.65 10.11 -2.82
CA GLU A 94 13.76 11.00 -3.25
C GLU A 94 15.01 10.23 -3.67
N ARG A 95 15.35 9.13 -2.99
CA ARG A 95 16.59 8.35 -3.24
C ARG A 95 16.34 6.96 -3.84
N ALA A 96 15.24 6.79 -4.56
CA ALA A 96 14.91 5.53 -5.24
C ALA A 96 16.04 5.03 -6.14
N ASP A 97 16.84 5.97 -6.68
CA ASP A 97 17.98 5.67 -7.54
C ASP A 97 19.03 4.77 -6.85
N ASP A 98 19.14 4.80 -5.52
CA ASP A 98 20.05 3.90 -4.78
C ASP A 98 19.56 2.43 -4.89
N ILE A 99 18.26 2.20 -4.68
CA ILE A 99 17.61 0.87 -4.80
C ILE A 99 17.72 0.39 -6.25
N LEU A 100 17.47 1.27 -7.22
CA LEU A 100 17.52 0.95 -8.65
C LEU A 100 18.94 0.67 -9.14
N ALA A 101 19.93 1.41 -8.65
CA ALA A 101 21.34 1.19 -8.99
C ALA A 101 21.84 -0.16 -8.47
N GLU A 102 21.34 -0.61 -7.32
CA GLU A 102 21.62 -1.94 -6.78
C GLU A 102 20.90 -3.02 -7.58
N ALA A 103 19.62 -2.82 -7.92
CA ALA A 103 18.85 -3.73 -8.76
C ALA A 103 19.43 -3.93 -10.18
N GLY A 104 20.26 -2.99 -10.65
CA GLY A 104 21.04 -3.14 -11.89
C GLY A 104 22.35 -3.93 -11.73
N ARG A 105 22.61 -4.52 -10.55
CA ARG A 105 23.83 -5.29 -10.22
C ARG A 105 23.56 -6.58 -9.44
N SER A 106 22.40 -6.70 -8.81
CA SER A 106 21.98 -7.85 -8.01
C SER A 106 20.46 -7.98 -8.01
N ASN A 107 19.95 -9.12 -7.54
CA ASN A 107 18.50 -9.27 -7.35
C ASN A 107 18.07 -8.50 -6.09
N VAL A 108 17.14 -7.57 -6.24
CA VAL A 108 16.66 -6.72 -5.14
C VAL A 108 15.17 -6.93 -4.94
N ALA A 109 14.75 -7.20 -3.71
CA ALA A 109 13.34 -7.19 -3.35
C ALA A 109 12.97 -5.84 -2.70
N PHE A 110 11.86 -5.27 -3.13
CA PHE A 110 11.20 -4.13 -2.51
C PHE A 110 9.84 -4.60 -1.97
N LEU A 111 9.77 -4.74 -0.65
CA LEU A 111 8.64 -5.30 0.08
C LEU A 111 7.66 -4.20 0.48
N VAL A 112 6.38 -4.39 0.13
CA VAL A 112 5.30 -3.42 0.31
C VAL A 112 4.17 -4.06 1.12
N VAL A 113 3.67 -3.37 2.15
CA VAL A 113 2.49 -3.85 2.89
C VAL A 113 1.25 -3.81 1.99
N GLY A 114 0.44 -4.87 2.03
CA GLY A 114 -0.69 -5.07 1.13
C GLY A 114 -0.24 -5.48 -0.26
N ASP A 115 -0.77 -4.79 -1.28
CA ASP A 115 -0.44 -5.01 -2.68
C ASP A 115 0.39 -3.83 -3.21
N PRO A 116 1.39 -4.08 -4.09
CA PRO A 116 2.25 -3.03 -4.64
C PRO A 116 1.54 -1.84 -5.27
N PHE A 117 0.29 -1.99 -5.75
CA PHE A 117 -0.44 -0.91 -6.44
C PHE A 117 -1.82 -0.61 -5.83
N GLY A 118 -2.20 -1.27 -4.73
CA GLY A 118 -3.54 -1.12 -4.17
C GLY A 118 -3.86 0.29 -3.66
N ALA A 119 -2.91 0.97 -3.02
CA ALA A 119 -3.11 2.32 -2.48
C ALA A 119 -1.77 3.05 -2.24
N THR A 120 -0.81 2.87 -3.15
CA THR A 120 0.58 3.31 -2.98
C THR A 120 1.06 4.09 -4.21
N THR A 121 2.22 4.73 -4.10
CA THR A 121 2.87 5.49 -5.17
C THR A 121 3.92 4.68 -5.94
N HIS A 122 4.02 3.37 -5.70
CA HIS A 122 5.11 2.52 -6.23
C HIS A 122 5.10 2.32 -7.75
N SER A 123 4.01 2.72 -8.42
CA SER A 123 4.00 2.81 -9.89
C SER A 123 5.13 3.70 -10.42
N ASP A 124 5.50 4.75 -9.69
CA ASP A 124 6.60 5.64 -10.09
C ASP A 124 7.97 4.93 -10.03
N LEU A 125 8.20 4.09 -9.01
CA LEU A 125 9.42 3.26 -8.90
C LEU A 125 9.57 2.33 -10.11
N VAL A 126 8.47 1.71 -10.57
CA VAL A 126 8.46 0.86 -11.77
C VAL A 126 8.81 1.67 -13.03
N VAL A 127 8.29 2.89 -13.15
CA VAL A 127 8.59 3.77 -14.29
C VAL A 127 10.06 4.17 -14.29
N ARG A 128 10.64 4.52 -13.15
CA ARG A 128 12.07 4.85 -13.02
C ARG A 128 12.96 3.64 -13.35
N ALA A 129 12.65 2.47 -12.81
CA ALA A 129 13.37 1.23 -13.09
C ALA A 129 13.44 0.92 -14.60
N LYS A 130 12.30 1.00 -15.29
CA LYS A 130 12.22 0.77 -16.74
C LYS A 130 13.04 1.79 -17.55
N LYS A 131 13.08 3.05 -17.12
CA LYS A 131 13.92 4.09 -17.77
C LYS A 131 15.42 3.80 -17.64
N LEU A 132 15.83 3.15 -16.55
CA LEU A 132 17.21 2.74 -16.29
C LEU A 132 17.56 1.36 -16.89
N GLY A 133 16.61 0.69 -17.56
CA GLY A 133 16.82 -0.63 -18.14
C GLY A 133 16.85 -1.77 -17.12
N VAL A 134 16.39 -1.53 -15.89
CA VAL A 134 16.25 -2.55 -14.85
C VAL A 134 14.98 -3.36 -15.10
N GLU A 135 15.09 -4.69 -15.13
CA GLU A 135 13.92 -5.57 -15.21
C GLU A 135 13.15 -5.55 -13.89
N VAL A 136 11.82 -5.53 -13.98
CA VAL A 136 10.94 -5.46 -12.80
C VAL A 136 9.93 -6.61 -12.84
N GLU A 137 9.89 -7.40 -11.77
CA GLU A 137 8.84 -8.39 -11.54
C GLU A 137 7.92 -7.92 -10.41
N ILE A 138 6.61 -7.88 -10.68
CA ILE A 138 5.61 -7.52 -9.68
C ILE A 138 4.96 -8.80 -9.16
N ILE A 139 4.97 -8.96 -7.84
CA ILE A 139 4.27 -10.04 -7.15
C ILE A 139 3.14 -9.43 -6.31
N HIS A 140 1.92 -9.64 -6.77
CA HIS A 140 0.69 -9.13 -6.16
C HIS A 140 0.32 -9.84 -4.86
N ASN A 141 -0.52 -9.19 -4.05
CA ASN A 141 -1.08 -9.77 -2.84
C ASN A 141 -2.47 -9.19 -2.50
N ALA A 142 -3.03 -9.54 -1.34
CA ALA A 142 -4.23 -8.93 -0.79
C ALA A 142 -4.02 -7.42 -0.54
N SER A 143 -5.08 -6.63 -0.74
CA SER A 143 -5.07 -5.18 -0.61
C SER A 143 -6.25 -4.70 0.22
N ILE A 144 -6.14 -3.54 0.87
CA ILE A 144 -7.31 -2.95 1.52
C ILE A 144 -8.46 -2.73 0.52
N ILE A 145 -8.15 -2.45 -0.74
CA ILE A 145 -9.14 -2.18 -1.79
C ILE A 145 -10.07 -3.38 -2.03
N ASN A 146 -9.56 -4.61 -1.94
CA ASN A 146 -10.37 -5.81 -2.15
C ASN A 146 -10.84 -6.44 -0.85
N ALA A 147 -10.05 -6.39 0.23
CA ALA A 147 -10.38 -7.02 1.50
C ALA A 147 -11.57 -6.36 2.22
N ILE A 148 -11.88 -5.08 1.91
CA ILE A 148 -13.07 -4.39 2.46
C ILE A 148 -14.40 -5.09 2.13
N GLY A 149 -14.42 -5.99 1.14
CA GLY A 149 -15.58 -6.83 0.85
C GLY A 149 -16.03 -7.70 2.03
N VAL A 150 -15.22 -7.84 3.08
CA VAL A 150 -15.60 -8.53 4.33
C VAL A 150 -16.83 -7.93 5.02
N CYS A 151 -17.17 -6.67 4.75
CA CYS A 151 -18.40 -6.06 5.29
C CYS A 151 -19.68 -6.46 4.54
N GLY A 152 -19.58 -7.30 3.51
CA GLY A 152 -20.71 -7.75 2.69
C GLY A 152 -21.11 -6.77 1.58
N LEU A 153 -20.52 -5.57 1.52
CA LEU A 153 -20.75 -4.64 0.43
C LEU A 153 -20.05 -5.12 -0.84
N GLN A 154 -20.76 -5.01 -1.96
CA GLN A 154 -20.28 -5.48 -3.26
C GLN A 154 -19.15 -4.58 -3.77
N LEU A 155 -17.97 -5.16 -4.05
CA LEU A 155 -16.79 -4.41 -4.49
C LEU A 155 -17.02 -3.60 -5.77
N TYR A 156 -17.87 -4.07 -6.68
CA TYR A 156 -18.22 -3.35 -7.91
C TYR A 156 -19.16 -2.16 -7.69
N ARG A 157 -19.68 -1.96 -6.47
CA ARG A 157 -20.48 -0.79 -6.07
C ARG A 157 -19.67 0.28 -5.35
N TYR A 158 -18.34 0.20 -5.36
CA TYR A 158 -17.47 1.26 -4.86
C TYR A 158 -17.14 2.26 -5.97
N GLY A 159 -17.24 3.55 -5.65
CA GLY A 159 -16.88 4.65 -6.53
C GLY A 159 -15.44 5.13 -6.33
N GLU A 160 -15.19 6.41 -6.58
CA GLU A 160 -13.87 7.01 -6.39
C GLU A 160 -13.42 6.91 -4.92
N THR A 161 -12.32 6.21 -4.64
CA THR A 161 -11.67 6.17 -3.33
C THR A 161 -11.11 7.54 -2.95
N VAL A 162 -11.20 7.90 -1.66
CA VAL A 162 -10.71 9.19 -1.14
C VAL A 162 -9.72 8.97 0.00
N SER A 163 -8.90 9.99 0.26
CA SER A 163 -8.02 10.04 1.44
C SER A 163 -8.48 11.17 2.37
N ILE A 164 -8.55 10.90 3.67
CA ILE A 164 -8.91 11.85 4.72
C ILE A 164 -7.63 12.23 5.47
N PRO A 165 -7.00 13.38 5.16
CA PRO A 165 -5.79 13.82 5.82
C PRO A 165 -6.08 14.37 7.22
N PHE A 166 -5.11 14.32 8.15
CA PHE A 166 -5.24 15.01 9.43
C PHE A 166 -5.31 16.52 9.22
N PHE A 167 -6.29 17.15 9.86
CA PHE A 167 -6.40 18.59 9.94
C PHE A 167 -5.34 19.18 10.87
N THR A 168 -4.85 20.37 10.51
CA THR A 168 -4.06 21.22 11.40
C THR A 168 -4.83 22.51 11.70
N GLU A 169 -4.29 23.37 12.56
CA GLU A 169 -4.90 24.68 12.83
C GLU A 169 -5.04 25.53 11.57
N THR A 170 -4.10 25.44 10.64
CA THR A 170 -4.01 26.29 9.46
C THR A 170 -4.30 25.56 8.14
N TRP A 171 -4.46 24.24 8.16
CA TRP A 171 -4.68 23.44 6.96
C TRP A 171 -5.76 22.38 7.19
N ARG A 172 -6.91 22.61 6.56
CA ARG A 172 -8.14 21.81 6.67
C ARG A 172 -8.70 21.54 5.27
N PRO A 173 -8.06 20.70 4.45
CA PRO A 173 -8.50 20.43 3.09
C PRO A 173 -9.78 19.59 3.11
N ASP A 174 -10.69 19.85 2.18
CA ASP A 174 -12.00 19.19 2.10
C ASP A 174 -12.28 18.59 0.71
N SER A 175 -11.24 18.39 -0.11
CA SER A 175 -11.37 17.88 -1.48
C SER A 175 -11.99 16.47 -1.58
N PHE A 176 -12.04 15.72 -0.48
CA PHE A 176 -12.75 14.44 -0.39
C PHE A 176 -14.28 14.61 -0.39
N TYR A 177 -14.80 15.76 0.00
CA TYR A 177 -16.23 16.00 0.20
C TYR A 177 -17.03 15.82 -1.11
N GLU A 178 -16.61 16.53 -2.16
CA GLU A 178 -17.26 16.47 -3.48
C GLU A 178 -17.16 15.07 -4.11
N LYS A 179 -16.09 14.32 -3.81
CA LYS A 179 -15.92 12.92 -4.26
C LYS A 179 -16.93 12.00 -3.58
N ILE A 180 -17.06 12.09 -2.26
CA ILE A 180 -18.04 11.32 -1.48
C ILE A 180 -19.47 11.67 -1.95
N GLN A 181 -19.76 12.95 -2.11
CA GLN A 181 -21.07 13.42 -2.59
C GLN A 181 -21.39 12.87 -3.99
N ARG A 182 -20.43 12.92 -4.93
CA ARG A 182 -20.62 12.37 -6.28
C ARG A 182 -20.88 10.87 -6.27
N ASN A 183 -20.10 10.09 -5.53
CA ASN A 183 -20.33 8.65 -5.36
C ASN A 183 -21.73 8.40 -4.79
N ARG A 184 -22.12 9.17 -3.78
CA ARG A 184 -23.42 9.08 -3.12
C ARG A 184 -24.57 9.34 -4.10
N VAL A 185 -24.50 10.40 -4.90
CA VAL A 185 -25.49 10.73 -5.94
C VAL A 185 -25.64 9.60 -6.95
N LEU A 186 -24.55 8.89 -7.25
CA LEU A 186 -24.53 7.73 -8.16
C LEU A 186 -24.93 6.40 -7.50
N GLY A 187 -25.25 6.38 -6.20
CA GLY A 187 -25.60 5.15 -5.49
C GLY A 187 -24.41 4.20 -5.24
N LEU A 188 -23.20 4.76 -5.17
CA LEU A 188 -21.94 4.05 -4.94
C LEU A 188 -21.44 4.26 -3.49
N HIS A 189 -20.76 3.26 -2.94
CA HIS A 189 -20.03 3.35 -1.68
C HIS A 189 -18.71 4.10 -1.88
N THR A 190 -18.23 4.77 -0.83
CA THR A 190 -16.92 5.41 -0.85
C THR A 190 -15.99 4.77 0.18
N LEU A 191 -14.85 4.24 -0.28
CA LEU A 191 -13.74 3.88 0.60
C LEU A 191 -12.97 5.16 0.98
N CYS A 192 -12.90 5.46 2.27
CA CYS A 192 -12.09 6.54 2.80
C CYS A 192 -10.82 5.96 3.46
N LEU A 193 -9.68 6.18 2.81
CA LEU A 193 -8.35 5.91 3.36
C LEU A 193 -8.02 6.97 4.41
N LEU A 194 -7.57 6.55 5.59
CA LEU A 194 -7.28 7.47 6.68
C LEU A 194 -5.79 7.79 6.74
N ASP A 195 -5.47 9.01 7.17
CA ASP A 195 -4.09 9.50 7.18
C ASP A 195 -3.17 8.70 8.11
N ILE A 196 -1.92 8.58 7.67
CA ILE A 196 -0.83 7.92 8.40
C ILE A 196 0.35 8.87 8.40
N ARG A 197 0.74 9.35 9.59
CA ARG A 197 1.89 10.23 9.78
C ARG A 197 3.00 9.48 10.50
N VAL A 198 3.96 8.96 9.73
CA VAL A 198 5.13 8.24 10.25
C VAL A 198 6.38 9.05 9.94
N LYS A 199 7.16 9.38 10.98
CA LYS A 199 8.41 10.16 10.85
C LYS A 199 8.21 11.47 10.07
N GLU A 200 7.14 12.22 10.34
CA GLU A 200 7.06 13.59 9.83
C GLU A 200 8.06 14.46 10.60
N PRO A 201 8.93 15.23 9.91
CA PRO A 201 9.76 16.22 10.58
C PRO A 201 8.84 17.32 11.09
N SER A 202 8.94 17.66 12.38
CA SER A 202 8.10 18.73 12.92
C SER A 202 8.38 20.06 12.20
N LEU A 203 7.37 20.92 12.05
CA LEU A 203 7.54 22.26 11.47
C LEU A 203 8.66 23.04 12.19
N GLU A 204 8.79 22.86 13.50
CA GLU A 204 9.84 23.44 14.32
C GLU A 204 11.24 22.87 14.01
N SER A 205 11.31 21.57 13.67
CA SER A 205 12.53 20.86 13.24
C SER A 205 13.04 21.33 11.88
N LEU A 206 12.12 21.52 10.92
CA LEU A 206 12.43 22.05 9.59
C LEU A 206 12.99 23.47 9.68
N CYS A 207 12.40 24.32 10.51
CA CYS A 207 12.85 25.69 10.74
C CYS A 207 14.21 25.79 11.46
N ARG A 208 14.61 24.76 12.22
CA ARG A 208 15.86 24.75 13.02
C ARG A 208 16.98 23.87 12.45
N GLY A 209 16.78 23.25 11.30
CA GLY A 209 17.79 22.39 10.64
C GLY A 209 18.14 21.11 11.42
N LYS A 210 17.34 20.72 12.42
CA LYS A 210 17.49 19.46 13.17
C LYS A 210 16.25 18.63 12.92
N LYS A 211 16.35 17.53 12.16
CA LYS A 211 15.24 16.60 11.90
C LYS A 211 14.87 15.87 13.20
N GLN A 212 13.93 16.40 13.98
CA GLN A 212 13.26 15.66 15.05
C GLN A 212 11.94 15.12 14.50
N TYR A 213 11.77 13.81 14.62
CA TYR A 213 10.62 13.09 14.11
C TYR A 213 9.57 12.93 15.21
N GLU A 214 8.32 13.19 14.87
CA GLU A 214 7.20 12.90 15.75
C GLU A 214 6.94 11.38 15.83
N PRO A 215 6.39 10.88 16.94
CA PRO A 215 5.93 9.49 17.02
C PRO A 215 4.88 9.22 15.94
N PRO A 216 4.83 8.00 15.39
CA PRO A 216 3.88 7.68 14.33
C PRO A 216 2.44 7.83 14.82
N ARG A 217 1.61 8.51 14.03
CA ARG A 217 0.19 8.74 14.29
C ARG A 217 -0.65 8.14 13.17
N TYR A 218 -1.62 7.31 13.55
CA TYR A 218 -2.61 6.72 12.66
C TYR A 218 -3.95 7.36 12.97
N MET A 219 -4.63 7.86 11.94
CA MET A 219 -5.94 8.48 12.13
C MET A 219 -6.95 7.44 12.61
N ALA A 220 -7.60 7.76 13.72
CA ALA A 220 -8.67 6.96 14.26
C ALA A 220 -10.01 7.25 13.54
N ILE A 221 -10.92 6.27 13.54
CA ILE A 221 -12.20 6.35 12.84
C ILE A 221 -13.05 7.51 13.37
N ASN A 222 -13.08 7.70 14.69
CA ASN A 222 -13.73 8.84 15.35
C ASN A 222 -13.19 10.18 14.82
N VAL A 223 -11.86 10.36 14.75
CA VAL A 223 -11.23 11.58 14.21
C VAL A 223 -11.64 11.82 12.75
N ALA A 224 -11.65 10.76 11.93
CA ALA A 224 -12.11 10.88 10.55
C ALA A 224 -13.59 11.30 10.46
N ILE A 225 -14.46 10.72 11.29
CA ILE A 225 -15.88 11.09 11.36
C ILE A 225 -16.06 12.54 11.84
N GLU A 226 -15.31 12.98 12.85
CA GLU A 226 -15.31 14.37 13.32
C GLU A 226 -14.96 15.34 12.20
N GLN A 227 -13.87 15.08 11.48
CA GLN A 227 -13.45 15.92 10.35
C GLN A 227 -14.48 15.92 9.22
N LEU A 228 -15.07 14.75 8.90
CA LEU A 228 -16.14 14.66 7.90
C LEU A 228 -17.32 15.56 8.32
N LEU A 229 -17.84 15.40 9.53
CA LEU A 229 -18.97 16.17 10.05
C LEU A 229 -18.66 17.67 10.18
N GLU A 230 -17.42 18.03 10.51
CA GLU A 230 -16.94 19.41 10.50
C GLU A 230 -17.06 20.03 9.10
N VAL A 231 -16.59 19.32 8.07
CA VAL A 231 -16.68 19.78 6.67
C VAL A 231 -18.14 19.88 6.22
N GLU A 232 -19.00 18.91 6.57
CA GLU A 232 -20.43 19.01 6.26
C GLU A 232 -21.05 20.26 6.90
N LYS A 233 -20.71 20.57 8.15
CA LYS A 233 -21.21 21.79 8.83
C LYS A 233 -20.77 23.07 8.12
N GLN A 234 -19.58 23.08 7.52
CA GLN A 234 -19.04 24.22 6.79
C GLN A 234 -19.65 24.36 5.38
N ARG A 235 -19.79 23.25 4.66
CA ARG A 235 -20.30 23.20 3.28
C ARG A 235 -21.83 23.29 3.23
N GLY A 236 -22.52 22.52 4.07
CA GLY A 236 -23.98 22.48 4.15
C GLY A 236 -24.67 21.90 2.90
N GLU A 237 -23.95 21.12 2.10
CA GLU A 237 -24.45 20.58 0.83
C GLU A 237 -25.05 19.17 0.97
N SER A 238 -25.23 18.68 2.20
CA SER A 238 -25.91 17.41 2.51
C SER A 238 -25.25 16.19 1.85
N ALA A 239 -23.92 16.17 1.75
CA ALA A 239 -23.19 14.99 1.26
C ALA A 239 -23.32 13.80 2.22
N TYR A 240 -23.38 14.06 3.51
CA TYR A 240 -23.62 13.08 4.57
C TYR A 240 -24.01 13.82 5.85
N ASN A 241 -24.35 13.10 6.92
CA ASN A 241 -24.73 13.68 8.21
C ASN A 241 -24.52 12.68 9.36
N GLU A 242 -24.83 13.08 10.59
CA GLU A 242 -24.71 12.24 11.79
C GLU A 242 -25.46 10.91 11.73
N ASP A 243 -26.56 10.84 10.97
CA ASP A 243 -27.39 9.65 10.78
C ASP A 243 -26.91 8.78 9.60
N THR A 244 -25.91 9.22 8.86
CA THR A 244 -25.38 8.46 7.73
C THR A 244 -24.69 7.19 8.22
N THR A 245 -25.12 6.03 7.71
CA THR A 245 -24.49 4.75 8.00
C THR A 245 -23.08 4.69 7.42
N CYS A 246 -22.14 4.25 8.23
CA CYS A 246 -20.77 3.99 7.81
C CYS A 246 -20.28 2.67 8.39
N VAL A 247 -19.23 2.12 7.78
CA VAL A 247 -18.57 0.91 8.26
C VAL A 247 -17.13 1.25 8.61
N GLY A 248 -16.77 1.03 9.87
CA GLY A 248 -15.41 1.16 10.38
C GLY A 248 -14.67 -0.17 10.35
N PHE A 249 -13.42 -0.16 9.89
CA PHE A 249 -12.53 -1.31 9.88
C PHE A 249 -11.28 -1.01 10.69
N ALA A 250 -10.81 -1.97 11.47
CA ALA A 250 -9.48 -1.94 12.08
C ALA A 250 -8.79 -3.28 11.90
N ARG A 251 -7.47 -3.22 11.67
CA ARG A 251 -6.59 -4.40 11.54
C ARG A 251 -7.11 -5.45 10.55
N LEU A 252 -7.53 -4.99 9.38
CA LEU A 252 -8.09 -5.88 8.36
C LEU A 252 -7.02 -6.90 7.93
N GLY A 253 -7.38 -8.19 7.89
CA GLY A 253 -6.46 -9.29 7.62
C GLY A 253 -5.81 -9.93 8.86
N SER A 254 -5.91 -9.31 10.05
CA SER A 254 -5.36 -9.89 11.28
C SER A 254 -6.39 -10.73 12.06
N GLU A 255 -5.91 -11.58 12.97
CA GLU A 255 -6.77 -12.35 13.89
C GLU A 255 -7.63 -11.46 14.81
N SER A 256 -7.22 -10.21 15.01
CA SER A 256 -7.91 -9.22 15.84
C SER A 256 -8.67 -8.18 15.01
N GLN A 257 -8.94 -8.48 13.74
CA GLN A 257 -9.73 -7.66 12.83
C GLN A 257 -11.07 -7.28 13.47
N MET A 258 -11.47 -6.02 13.30
CA MET A 258 -12.76 -5.50 13.73
C MET A 258 -13.48 -4.83 12.58
N VAL A 259 -14.79 -5.10 12.49
CA VAL A 259 -15.71 -4.46 11.55
C VAL A 259 -16.92 -3.99 12.36
N VAL A 260 -17.21 -2.69 12.30
CA VAL A 260 -18.38 -2.09 12.97
C VAL A 260 -19.17 -1.30 11.97
N SER A 261 -20.49 -1.48 11.96
CA SER A 261 -21.40 -0.73 11.09
C SER A 261 -22.45 -0.01 11.94
N GLY A 262 -22.76 1.23 11.57
CA GLY A 262 -23.75 2.03 12.26
C GLY A 262 -23.78 3.48 11.79
N PRO A 263 -24.73 4.29 12.28
CA PRO A 263 -24.74 5.74 12.07
C PRO A 263 -23.43 6.39 12.53
N MET A 264 -22.97 7.42 11.82
CA MET A 264 -21.75 8.17 12.17
C MET A 264 -21.74 8.61 13.64
N LYS A 265 -22.87 9.10 14.17
CA LYS A 265 -23.00 9.52 15.58
C LYS A 265 -22.82 8.40 16.61
N GLU A 266 -23.06 7.14 16.23
CA GLU A 266 -22.88 5.98 17.10
C GLU A 266 -21.43 5.52 17.05
N ILE A 267 -20.86 5.42 15.85
CA ILE A 267 -19.44 5.05 15.67
C ILE A 267 -18.52 6.09 16.31
N LEU A 268 -18.88 7.37 16.25
CA LEU A 268 -18.15 8.46 16.90
C LEU A 268 -18.02 8.27 18.42
N LYS A 269 -19.00 7.62 19.07
CA LYS A 269 -19.03 7.40 20.53
C LYS A 269 -18.31 6.13 20.96
N LEU A 270 -17.78 5.34 20.03
CA LEU A 270 -17.01 4.16 20.37
C LEU A 270 -15.71 4.61 21.05
N ASN A 271 -15.68 4.52 22.38
CA ASN A 271 -14.52 4.87 23.18
C ASN A 271 -13.29 4.04 22.76
N GLU A 272 -12.14 4.70 22.74
CA GLU A 272 -10.84 4.08 22.54
C GLU A 272 -10.50 3.03 23.63
N ASP A 273 -11.16 3.10 24.79
CA ASP A 273 -10.90 2.25 25.97
C ASP A 273 -11.83 1.02 26.12
N ALA A 274 -12.99 0.99 25.45
CA ALA A 274 -13.98 -0.09 25.63
C ALA A 274 -13.72 -1.33 24.76
N CYS A 275 -12.84 -1.18 23.78
CA CYS A 275 -12.30 -2.18 22.86
C CYS A 275 -10.93 -1.63 22.45
N SER A 276 -9.92 -2.47 22.23
CA SER A 276 -8.54 -2.09 21.89
C SER A 276 -8.38 -1.34 20.54
N TRP A 277 -9.07 -0.20 20.38
CA TRP A 277 -8.97 0.71 19.25
C TRP A 277 -7.79 1.67 19.42
N ALA A 278 -7.28 1.86 20.64
CA ALA A 278 -6.34 2.93 20.99
C ALA A 278 -4.89 2.76 20.50
N GLN A 279 -4.48 1.57 20.04
CA GLN A 279 -3.06 1.34 19.73
C GLN A 279 -2.84 1.00 18.25
N LEU A 280 -2.27 1.97 17.54
CA LEU A 280 -1.28 1.79 16.46
C LEU A 280 -1.67 1.04 15.18
N ASP A 281 -2.95 0.90 14.86
CA ASP A 281 -3.34 0.11 13.69
C ASP A 281 -4.10 0.88 12.59
N MET A 282 -3.86 0.46 11.34
CA MET A 282 -4.58 0.90 10.14
C MET A 282 -6.09 0.81 10.36
N LYS A 283 -6.75 1.93 10.10
CA LYS A 283 -8.18 2.11 10.24
C LYS A 283 -8.74 2.71 8.97
N PHE A 284 -9.95 2.28 8.61
CA PHE A 284 -10.64 2.75 7.42
C PHE A 284 -12.09 3.02 7.74
N VAL A 285 -12.67 4.00 7.03
CA VAL A 285 -14.10 4.29 7.09
C VAL A 285 -14.68 4.13 5.70
N ILE A 286 -15.75 3.37 5.59
CA ILE A 286 -16.57 3.32 4.39
C ILE A 286 -17.80 4.17 4.68
N VAL A 287 -17.96 5.25 3.92
CA VAL A 287 -19.22 5.99 3.90
C VAL A 287 -20.13 5.24 2.96
N SER A 288 -21.05 4.46 3.53
CA SER A 288 -21.96 3.61 2.77
C SER A 288 -23.24 4.37 2.40
N MET A 289 -23.73 4.09 1.20
CA MET A 289 -25.14 4.23 0.88
C MET A 289 -25.77 2.85 0.87
N THR A 290 -26.67 2.60 1.82
CA THR A 290 -27.98 2.04 1.48
C THR A 290 -29.01 2.66 2.42
N ARG A 291 -30.02 3.31 1.82
CA ARG A 291 -31.36 3.28 2.42
C ARG A 291 -31.77 1.80 2.40
N ASN A 292 -31.81 1.13 3.55
CA ASN A 292 -32.69 0.00 3.88
C ASN A 292 -33.04 -1.11 2.85
N GLU A 293 -32.32 -1.26 1.74
CA GLU A 293 -32.63 -2.23 0.69
C GLU A 293 -31.32 -2.76 0.10
N ASP A 294 -30.71 -3.71 0.80
CA ASP A 294 -29.99 -4.89 0.27
C ASP A 294 -29.61 -5.79 1.47
#